data_AF-A0A7C6WTM7-F1
#
_entry.id   AF-A0A7C6WTM7-F1
#
_cell.length_a   1.000
_cell.length_b   1.000
_cell.length_c   1.000
_cell.angle_alpha   90.00
_cell.angle_beta   90.00
_cell.angle_gamma   90.00
#
_symmetry.space_group_name_H-M   'P 1'
#
loop_
_entity.id
_entity.type
_entity.pdbx_description
1 polymer ?
#
loop_
_entity_poly.entity_id
_entity_poly.type
_entity_poly.pdbx_seq_one_letter_code
_entity_poly.pdbx_strand_id
1 'polypeptide(L)' 'MLEQFLRYSLAHGRAIRVILMKEGVMSARTITVLSFDDSVITYRAGTRDKPQQMDRAGLLSASYARGDQGSLEEGNK' A
#
# COMPACT_ATOMS: atom_id res chain seq x y z
N MET A 1 4.97 10.14 6.47
CA MET A 1 4.36 8.96 7.12
C MET A 1 3.73 7.99 6.11
N LEU A 2 2.86 8.44 5.20
CA LEU A 2 2.26 7.59 4.15
C LEU A 2 3.29 6.82 3.31
N GLU A 3 4.30 7.54 2.82
CA GLU A 3 5.32 6.98 1.93
C GLU A 3 6.13 5.85 2.58
N GLN A 4 6.33 5.88 3.90
CA GLN A 4 7.04 4.81 4.61
C GLN A 4 6.32 3.47 4.46
N PHE A 5 4.99 3.45 4.57
CA PHE A 5 4.20 2.24 4.38
C PHE A 5 4.22 1.76 2.93
N LEU A 6 4.19 2.69 1.96
CA LEU A 6 4.29 2.37 0.54
C LEU A 6 5.65 1.73 0.21
N ARG A 7 6.74 2.33 0.71
CA ARG A 7 8.10 1.79 0.55
C ARG A 7 8.27 0.44 1.24
N TYR A 8 7.73 0.28 2.45
CA TYR A 8 7.73 -1.00 3.16
C TYR A 8 7.02 -2.09 2.36
N SER A 9 5.79 -1.83 1.90
CA SER A 9 5.03 -2.79 1.09
C SER A 9 5.76 -3.16 -0.20
N LEU A 10 6.34 -2.16 -0.88
CA LEU A 10 7.10 -2.34 -2.11
C LEU A 10 8.37 -3.17 -1.89
N ALA A 11 9.14 -2.88 -0.84
CA ALA A 11 10.40 -3.54 -0.56
C ALA A 11 10.24 -5.00 -0.09
N HIS A 12 9.21 -5.26 0.73
CA HIS A 12 9.05 -6.56 1.38
C HIS A 12 7.90 -7.41 0.79
N GLY A 13 7.16 -6.88 -0.19
CA GLY A 13 5.97 -7.54 -0.76
C GLY A 13 4.83 -7.74 0.26
N ARG A 14 4.87 -7.01 1.38
CA ARG A 14 3.90 -7.15 2.48
C ARG A 14 2.66 -6.31 2.23
N ALA A 15 1.51 -6.83 2.61
CA ALA A 15 0.26 -6.10 2.48
C ALA A 15 0.15 -4.99 3.55
N ILE A 16 -0.36 -3.83 3.14
CA ILE A 16 -0.67 -2.70 4.01
C ILE A 16 -2.15 -2.38 3.94
N ARG A 17 -2.70 -1.80 5.00
CA ARG A 17 -4.07 -1.28 4.99
C ARG A 17 -4.03 0.20 4.61
N VAL A 18 -4.86 0.57 3.66
CA VAL A 18 -4.99 1.94 3.13
C VAL A 18 -6.40 2.46 3.33
N ILE A 19 -6.52 3.75 3.63
CA ILE A 19 -7.79 4.48 3.53
C ILE A 19 -7.68 5.36 2.29
N LEU A 20 -8.62 5.19 1.36
CA LEU A 20 -8.68 5.95 0.13
C LEU A 20 -10.03 6.63 -0.04
N MET A 21 -10.03 7.73 -0.79
CA MET A 21 -11.23 8.40 -1.28
C MET A 21 -11.37 8.13 -2.77
N LYS A 22 -12.48 7.53 -3.16
CA LYS A 22 -12.81 7.29 -4.56
C LYS A 22 -14.24 7.75 -4.80
N GLU A 23 -14.41 8.65 -5.78
CA GLU A 23 -15.73 9.16 -6.18
C GLU A 23 -16.55 9.73 -5.01
N GLY A 24 -15.88 10.42 -4.08
CA GLY A 24 -16.51 10.99 -2.89
C GLY A 24 -16.72 9.99 -1.73
N VAL A 25 -16.46 8.70 -1.94
CA VAL A 25 -16.63 7.65 -0.93
C VAL A 25 -15.29 7.28 -0.32
N MET A 26 -15.21 7.37 1.01
CA MET A 26 -14.07 6.86 1.76
C MET A 26 -14.19 5.35 1.93
N SER A 27 -13.12 4.61 1.65
CA SER A 27 -13.08 3.15 1.77
C SER A 27 -11.75 2.68 2.31
N ALA A 28 -11.79 1.61 3.11
CA ALA A 28 -10.59 0.91 3.57
C ALA A 28 -10.29 -0.30 2.68
N ARG A 29 -9.02 -0.50 2.31
CA ARG A 29 -8.57 -1.68 1.57
C ARG A 29 -7.25 -2.20 2.10
N THR A 30 -7.01 -3.50 1.93
CA THR A 30 -5.69 -4.10 2.11
C THR A 30 -5.07 -4.29 0.74
N ILE A 31 -3.86 -3.80 0.53
CA ILE A 31 -3.17 -3.84 -0.76
C ILE A 31 -1.70 -4.21 -0.60
N THR A 32 -1.11 -4.80 -1.64
CA THR A 32 0.34 -4.91 -1.80
C THR A 32 0.79 -3.98 -2.91
N VAL A 33 1.73 -3.09 -2.62
CA VAL A 33 2.28 -2.11 -3.56
C VAL A 33 3.26 -2.79 -4.51
N LEU A 34 3.15 -2.50 -5.81
CA LEU A 34 4.03 -3.01 -6.87
C LEU A 34 4.94 -1.93 -7.43
N SER A 35 4.46 -0.70 -7.49
CA SER A 35 5.24 0.50 -7.83
C SER A 35 4.45 1.74 -7.42
N PHE A 36 5.14 2.86 -7.24
CA PHE A 36 4.48 4.16 -7.11
C PHE A 36 5.43 5.27 -7.52
N ASP A 37 4.85 6.37 -7.98
CA ASP A 37 5.53 7.63 -8.24
C ASP A 37 4.80 8.77 -7.50
N ASP A 38 5.00 10.02 -7.94
CA ASP A 38 4.37 11.19 -7.34
C ASP A 38 2.86 11.25 -7.58
N SER A 39 2.36 10.61 -8.64
CA SER A 39 0.97 10.69 -9.09
C SER A 39 0.21 9.39 -8.94
N VAL A 40 0.84 8.25 -9.22
CA VAL A 40 0.15 6.95 -9.34
C VAL A 40 0.75 5.90 -8.42
N ILE A 41 -0.13 5.05 -7.88
CA ILE A 41 0.24 3.83 -7.14
C ILE A 41 -0.29 2.63 -7.92
N THR A 42 0.60 1.71 -8.27
CA THR A 42 0.24 0.38 -8.81
C THR A 42 0.27 -0.65 -7.68
N TYR A 43 -0.80 -1.42 -7.52
CA TYR A 43 -0.97 -2.33 -6.40
C TYR A 43 -1.76 -3.59 -6.79
N ARG A 44 -1.85 -4.58 -5.88
CA ARG A 44 -2.81 -5.69 -5.94
C ARG A 44 -3.66 -5.71 -4.67
N ALA A 45 -4.95 -5.99 -4.81
CA ALA A 45 -5.88 -6.10 -3.67
C ALA A 45 -5.86 -7.48 -2.98
N GLY A 46 -5.16 -8.45 -3.58
CA GLY A 46 -4.97 -9.81 -3.10
C GLY A 46 -3.87 -10.50 -3.90
N THR A 47 -3.32 -11.60 -3.40
CA THR A 47 -2.13 -12.26 -4.00
C THR A 47 -2.37 -12.71 -5.45
N ARG A 48 -3.62 -13.08 -5.80
CA ARG A 48 -4.03 -13.54 -7.13
C ARG A 48 -4.70 -12.47 -7.98
N ASP A 49 -4.93 -11.28 -7.42
CA ASP A 49 -5.57 -10.20 -8.17
C ASP A 49 -4.63 -9.60 -9.22
N LYS A 50 -5.23 -9.14 -10.31
CA LYS A 50 -4.50 -8.39 -11.34
C LYS A 50 -3.99 -7.07 -10.74
N PRO A 51 -2.84 -6.56 -11.21
CA PRO A 51 -2.41 -5.20 -10.89
C PRO A 51 -3.51 -4.18 -11.19
N GLN A 52 -3.70 -3.26 -10.25
CA GLN A 52 -4.63 -2.15 -10.31
C GLN A 52 -3.86 -0.84 -10.06
N GLN A 53 -4.43 0.27 -10.49
CA GLN A 53 -3.86 1.59 -10.29
C GLN A 53 -4.84 2.51 -9.55
N MET A 54 -4.30 3.41 -8.74
CA MET A 54 -5.04 4.52 -8.14
C MET A 54 -4.18 5.78 -8.14
N ASP A 55 -4.83 6.94 -8.17
CA ASP A 55 -4.17 8.21 -7.90
C ASP A 55 -3.66 8.26 -6.47
N ARG A 56 -2.41 8.66 -6.30
CA ARG A 56 -1.79 8.89 -4.99
C ARG A 56 -2.52 9.96 -4.20
N ALA A 57 -3.10 10.95 -4.88
CA ALA A 57 -3.91 12.00 -4.27
C ALA A 57 -5.19 11.46 -3.59
N GLY A 58 -5.70 10.30 -4.05
CA GLY A 58 -6.84 9.63 -3.43
C GLY A 58 -6.49 8.88 -2.14
N LEU A 59 -5.21 8.70 -1.84
CA LEU A 59 -4.75 7.96 -0.66
C LEU A 59 -4.64 8.87 0.56
N LEU A 60 -5.52 8.65 1.55
CA LEU A 60 -5.65 9.52 2.72
C LEU A 60 -4.77 9.07 3.89
N SER A 61 -4.66 7.77 4.12
CA SER A 61 -3.78 7.22 5.14
C SER A 61 -3.38 5.78 4.85
N ALA A 62 -2.32 5.30 5.52
CA ALA A 62 -1.83 3.94 5.42
C ALA A 62 -1.36 3.44 6.80
N SER A 63 -1.48 2.14 7.02
CA SER A 63 -1.02 1.43 8.22
C SER A 63 -0.60 0.00 7.85
N TYR A 64 0.11 -0.68 8.74
CA TYR A 64 0.36 -2.12 8.58
C TYR A 64 -0.98 -2.89 8.53
N ALA A 65 -0.99 -4.01 7.80
CA ALA A 65 -2.14 -4.90 7.78
C ALA A 65 -2.31 -5.60 9.15
N ARG A 66 -3.53 -6.07 9.44
CA ARG A 66 -3.83 -6.71 10.73
C ARG A 66 -2.95 -7.96 10.92
N GLY A 67 -2.20 -8.00 12.02
CA GLY A 67 -1.27 -9.08 12.33
C GLY A 67 0.17 -8.84 11.84
N ASP A 68 0.41 -7.75 11.10
CA ASP A 68 1.75 -7.32 10.70
C ASP A 68 2.21 -6.21 11.66
N GLN A 69 3.36 -6.41 12.32
CA GLN A 69 3.94 -5.44 13.26
C GLN A 69 4.96 -4.51 12.60
N GLY A 70 5.12 -4.56 11.27
CA GLY A 70 6.09 -3.74 10.56
C GLY A 70 7.53 -4.10 10.93
N SER A 71 7.86 -5.38 10.95
CA SER A 71 9.23 -5.83 11.21
C SER A 71 10.13 -5.31 10.09
N LEU A 72 10.95 -4.30 10.42
CA LEU A 72 12.15 -3.96 9.65
C LEU A 72 13.17 -5.06 9.93
N GLU A 73 13.00 -6.23 9.31
CA GLU A 73 14.13 -7.14 9.20
C GLU A 73 15.09 -6.49 8.22
N GLU A 74 16.12 -5.85 8.76
CA GLU A 74 17.29 -5.39 8.03
C GLU A 74 17.88 -6.61 7.32
N GLY A 75 17.59 -6.75 6.03
CA GLY A 75 18.30 -7.66 5.15
C GLY A 75 19.75 -7.22 5.09
N ASN A 76 20.56 -7.70 6.03
CA ASN A 76 22.00 -7.64 5.93
C ASN A 76 22.43 -8.52 4.75
N LYS A 77 23.40 -7.99 3.99
CA LYS A 77 23.94 -8.48 2.72
C LYS A 77 24.28 -9.96 2.68
#